data_AF-A0A9E6AL09-F1
#
_entry.id   AF-A0A9E6AL09-F1
#
_cell.length_a   1.000
_cell.length_b   1.000
_cell.length_c   1.000
_cell.angle_alpha   90.00
_cell.angle_beta   90.00
_cell.angle_gamma   90.00
#
_symmetry.space_group_name_H-M   'P 1'
#
loop_
_entity.id
_entity.type
_entity.pdbx_description
1 polymer ?
#
loop_
_entity_poly.entity_id
_entity_poly.type
_entity_poly.pdbx_seq_one_letter_code
_entity_poly.pdbx_strand_id
1 'polypeptide(L)'
;MAPPSKIHKLGPADISRVVPDLGACFATDRITVDGAPVGHMYREKSTDEVDSGWRFFSGDESDEYMACPENTNAYDLNTIANYDRDIIPWLTYPPGTRIERAKSGFQLTSDPGAPPSVSFLPPVGPGNFRLSDNFELASPVHLLCRFETGRFILWRAGITITYDVVDHESADVDAAVDQLTAEAPPERTEELREQVGEMKKLSYRTQGDGSEGPHTCWSCFSVFAKERLELTLRFSDTAGEDIGQAVWESVRIIATA
;
A
#
# COMPACT_ATOMS: atom_id res chain seq x y z
N MET A 1 13.17 -41.73 -9.11
CA MET A 1 11.77 -41.28 -8.95
C MET A 1 11.85 -39.83 -8.51
N ALA A 2 11.33 -38.88 -9.27
CA ALA A 2 11.24 -37.50 -8.77
C ALA A 2 10.39 -37.52 -7.49
N PRO A 3 10.73 -36.73 -6.46
CA PRO A 3 9.86 -36.61 -5.29
C PRO A 3 8.46 -36.20 -5.77
N PRO A 4 7.38 -36.71 -5.14
CA PRO A 4 6.02 -36.31 -5.50
C PRO A 4 5.91 -34.78 -5.42
N SER A 5 5.22 -34.19 -6.41
CA SER A 5 4.98 -32.75 -6.43
C SER A 5 4.22 -32.33 -5.18
N LYS A 6 4.74 -31.35 -4.44
CA LYS A 6 4.08 -30.80 -3.26
C LYS A 6 2.76 -30.13 -3.64
N ILE A 7 1.75 -30.31 -2.80
CA ILE A 7 0.47 -29.64 -2.91
C ILE A 7 0.52 -28.43 -1.99
N HIS A 8 0.52 -27.23 -2.57
CA HIS A 8 0.51 -25.98 -1.81
C HIS A 8 -0.91 -25.67 -1.30
N LYS A 9 -1.01 -24.97 -0.17
CA LYS A 9 -2.29 -24.58 0.43
C LYS A 9 -3.06 -23.60 -0.44
N LEU A 10 -2.37 -22.60 -1.00
CA LEU A 10 -2.93 -21.63 -1.94
C LEU A 10 -2.60 -22.07 -3.37
N GLY A 11 -3.60 -22.05 -4.23
CA GLY A 11 -3.44 -22.25 -5.66
C GLY A 11 -3.15 -20.95 -6.40
N PRO A 12 -2.79 -21.01 -7.70
CA PRO A 12 -2.51 -19.81 -8.49
C PRO A 12 -3.65 -18.79 -8.53
N ALA A 13 -4.91 -19.23 -8.44
CA ALA A 13 -6.08 -18.35 -8.43
C ALA A 13 -6.25 -17.58 -7.10
N ASP A 14 -5.62 -18.06 -6.02
CA ASP A 14 -5.67 -17.42 -4.71
C ASP A 14 -4.56 -16.35 -4.53
N ILE A 15 -3.59 -16.30 -5.45
CA ILE A 15 -2.47 -15.37 -5.41
C ILE A 15 -2.83 -14.10 -6.18
N SER A 16 -2.89 -12.99 -5.45
CA SER A 16 -3.07 -11.64 -6.01
C SER A 16 -1.79 -10.82 -5.84
N ARG A 17 -1.62 -9.72 -6.59
CA ARG A 17 -0.51 -8.78 -6.37
C ARG A 17 -0.85 -7.84 -5.20
N VAL A 18 -0.06 -7.90 -4.13
CA VAL A 18 -0.38 -7.31 -2.81
C VAL A 18 0.76 -6.50 -2.23
N VAL A 19 1.95 -6.72 -2.77
CA VAL A 19 3.17 -5.94 -2.58
C VAL A 19 3.78 -5.73 -3.98
N PRO A 20 4.65 -4.72 -4.18
CA PRO A 20 5.36 -4.59 -5.45
C PRO A 20 6.27 -5.81 -5.69
N ASP A 21 6.93 -5.85 -6.84
CA ASP A 21 8.01 -6.82 -7.03
C ASP A 21 9.16 -6.48 -6.06
N LEU A 22 9.44 -7.42 -5.14
CA LEU A 22 10.45 -7.28 -4.10
C LEU A 22 11.50 -8.41 -4.19
N GLY A 23 11.45 -9.22 -5.24
CA GLY A 23 12.28 -10.41 -5.39
C GLY A 23 11.78 -11.62 -4.61
N ALA A 24 12.66 -12.61 -4.48
CA ALA A 24 12.40 -13.88 -3.84
C ALA A 24 12.81 -13.89 -2.36
N CYS A 25 12.21 -14.79 -1.60
CA CYS A 25 12.52 -15.11 -0.22
C CYS A 25 12.57 -16.62 -0.03
N PHE A 26 13.07 -17.09 1.11
CA PHE A 26 12.86 -18.48 1.51
C PHE A 26 11.74 -18.61 2.53
N ALA A 27 10.92 -19.64 2.39
CA ALA A 27 9.89 -20.00 3.35
C ALA A 27 9.81 -21.52 3.53
N THR A 28 9.35 -21.94 4.71
CA THR A 28 9.17 -23.35 5.03
C THR A 28 7.82 -23.89 4.52
N ASP A 29 7.76 -25.20 4.28
CA ASP A 29 6.51 -25.87 3.91
C ASP A 29 5.43 -25.79 5.00
N ARG A 30 5.79 -25.52 6.27
CA ARG A 30 4.80 -25.20 7.31
C ARG A 30 3.91 -24.04 6.87
N ILE A 31 4.48 -23.04 6.20
CA ILE A 31 3.71 -21.92 5.65
C ILE A 31 3.03 -22.35 4.34
N THR A 32 3.79 -22.86 3.36
CA THR A 32 3.29 -22.97 1.98
C THR A 32 2.49 -24.24 1.68
N VAL A 33 2.71 -25.32 2.44
CA VAL A 33 2.00 -26.60 2.31
C VAL A 33 0.94 -26.71 3.40
N ASP A 34 1.30 -26.51 4.66
CA ASP A 34 0.38 -26.68 5.78
C ASP A 34 -0.52 -25.45 6.01
N GLY A 35 -0.13 -24.28 5.50
CA GLY A 35 -0.90 -23.03 5.66
C GLY A 35 -0.76 -22.40 7.04
N ALA A 36 0.30 -22.71 7.79
CA ALA A 36 0.58 -22.05 9.06
C ALA A 36 0.95 -20.57 8.84
N PRO A 37 0.56 -19.67 9.76
CA PRO A 37 1.01 -18.28 9.70
C PRO A 37 2.52 -18.19 9.92
N VAL A 38 3.13 -17.09 9.48
CA VAL A 38 4.51 -16.75 9.78
C VAL A 38 4.61 -16.45 11.28
N GLY A 39 5.34 -17.28 12.03
CA GLY A 39 5.61 -17.05 13.45
C GLY A 39 6.95 -16.38 13.71
N HIS A 40 7.91 -16.54 12.80
CA HIS A 40 9.25 -15.95 12.91
C HIS A 40 9.78 -15.60 11.51
N MET A 41 10.41 -14.43 11.39
CA MET A 41 11.06 -14.01 10.15
C MET A 41 12.31 -13.18 10.43
N TYR A 42 13.25 -13.23 9.49
CA TYR A 42 14.42 -12.38 9.54
C TYR A 42 14.90 -12.02 8.14
N ARG A 43 15.70 -10.96 8.06
CA ARG A 43 16.29 -10.50 6.81
C ARG A 43 17.81 -10.55 6.86
N GLU A 44 18.41 -11.30 5.96
CA GLU A 44 19.86 -11.35 5.74
C GLU A 44 20.29 -10.39 4.64
N LYS A 45 21.60 -10.24 4.49
CA LYS A 45 22.14 -9.60 3.29
C LYS A 45 21.82 -10.50 2.10
N SER A 46 21.16 -9.91 1.11
CA SER A 46 20.87 -10.52 -0.18
C SER A 46 22.12 -11.17 -0.79
N THR A 47 21.94 -12.39 -1.35
CA THR A 47 23.01 -13.12 -2.03
C THR A 47 23.18 -12.75 -3.50
N ASP A 48 22.11 -12.28 -4.15
CA ASP A 48 22.04 -11.89 -5.57
C ASP A 48 20.88 -10.92 -5.82
N GLU A 49 20.74 -10.42 -7.04
CA GLU A 49 19.72 -9.42 -7.37
C GLU A 49 18.26 -9.89 -7.17
N VAL A 50 18.03 -11.20 -7.13
CA VAL A 50 16.70 -11.79 -6.95
C VAL A 50 16.41 -12.06 -5.48
N ASP A 51 17.40 -12.46 -4.68
CA ASP A 51 17.21 -12.69 -3.24
C ASP A 51 16.96 -11.38 -2.50
N SER A 52 15.76 -11.23 -1.95
CA SER A 52 15.40 -10.10 -1.09
C SER A 52 16.12 -10.10 0.27
N GLY A 53 16.67 -11.26 0.66
CA GLY A 53 17.24 -11.55 1.97
C GLY A 53 16.23 -12.05 3.01
N TRP A 54 14.92 -12.03 2.72
CA TRP A 54 13.90 -12.47 3.67
C TRP A 54 13.84 -13.99 3.82
N ARG A 55 13.62 -14.44 5.05
CA ARG A 55 13.43 -15.83 5.45
C ARG A 55 12.23 -15.93 6.38
N PHE A 56 11.29 -16.84 6.12
CA PHE A 56 10.03 -16.96 6.83
C PHE A 56 9.81 -18.38 7.38
N PHE A 57 9.34 -18.47 8.62
CA PHE A 57 9.12 -19.70 9.37
C PHE A 57 7.79 -19.63 10.14
N SER A 58 7.13 -20.76 10.36
CA SER A 58 5.97 -20.82 11.26
C SER A 58 6.38 -20.71 12.73
N GLY A 59 7.63 -21.03 13.06
CA GLY A 59 8.18 -20.98 14.42
C GLY A 59 7.99 -22.28 15.22
N ASP A 60 7.38 -23.31 14.63
CA ASP A 60 7.20 -24.63 15.23
C ASP A 60 7.99 -25.75 14.53
N GLU A 61 8.87 -25.38 13.61
CA GLU A 61 9.80 -26.30 12.95
C GLU A 61 10.79 -26.93 13.94
N SER A 62 10.94 -28.26 13.91
CA SER A 62 11.97 -28.95 14.69
C SER A 62 13.33 -28.94 13.98
N ASP A 63 14.40 -29.26 14.70
CA ASP A 63 15.75 -29.38 14.13
C ASP A 63 15.79 -30.46 13.02
N GLU A 64 15.11 -31.60 13.21
CA GLU A 64 15.03 -32.65 12.18
C GLU A 64 14.26 -32.18 10.94
N TYR A 65 13.21 -31.37 11.13
CA TYR A 65 12.47 -30.78 10.02
C TYR A 65 13.35 -29.80 9.23
N MET A 66 14.08 -28.94 9.94
CA MET A 66 14.99 -27.95 9.34
C MET A 66 16.22 -28.59 8.67
N ALA A 67 16.63 -29.77 9.12
CA ALA A 67 17.72 -30.54 8.52
C ALA A 67 17.35 -31.13 7.14
N CYS A 68 16.08 -31.12 6.74
CA CYS A 68 15.62 -31.60 5.43
C CYS A 68 15.54 -30.41 4.45
N PRO A 69 16.47 -30.27 3.47
CA PRO A 69 16.51 -29.12 2.57
C PRO A 69 15.24 -28.96 1.75
N GLU A 70 14.54 -30.06 1.47
CA GLU A 70 13.28 -30.06 0.75
C GLU A 70 12.24 -29.22 1.48
N ASN A 71 12.25 -29.12 2.81
CA ASN A 71 11.22 -28.42 3.59
C ASN A 71 11.30 -26.89 3.52
N THR A 72 12.34 -26.32 2.88
CA THR A 72 12.53 -24.88 2.72
C THR A 72 12.79 -24.56 1.25
N ASN A 73 12.02 -23.65 0.67
CA ASN A 73 12.12 -23.34 -0.77
C ASN A 73 12.09 -21.83 -1.02
N ALA A 74 12.55 -21.43 -2.20
CA ALA A 74 12.47 -20.05 -2.67
C ALA A 74 11.09 -19.76 -3.26
N TYR A 75 10.51 -18.61 -2.92
CA TYR A 75 9.22 -18.12 -3.41
C TYR A 75 9.31 -16.62 -3.70
N ASP A 76 8.51 -16.12 -4.64
CA ASP A 76 8.29 -14.67 -4.77
C ASP A 76 7.71 -14.14 -3.44
N LEU A 77 8.24 -13.02 -2.93
CA LEU A 77 7.77 -12.41 -1.68
C LEU A 77 6.27 -12.14 -1.65
N ASN A 78 5.71 -11.76 -2.80
CA ASN A 78 4.27 -11.58 -2.96
C ASN A 78 3.49 -12.87 -2.66
N THR A 79 4.06 -14.04 -2.97
CA THR A 79 3.45 -15.33 -2.63
C THR A 79 3.27 -15.42 -1.12
N ILE A 80 4.34 -15.23 -0.34
CA ILE A 80 4.28 -15.34 1.12
C ILE A 80 3.38 -14.26 1.72
N ALA A 81 3.36 -13.05 1.15
CA ALA A 81 2.43 -12.01 1.56
C ALA A 81 0.95 -12.37 1.31
N ASN A 82 0.63 -13.28 0.37
CA ASN A 82 -0.73 -13.81 0.22
C ASN A 82 -1.06 -14.89 1.28
N TYR A 83 -0.07 -15.66 1.74
CA TYR A 83 -0.23 -16.60 2.85
C TYR A 83 -0.45 -15.87 4.17
N ASP A 84 0.28 -14.79 4.39
CA ASP A 84 0.25 -14.03 5.63
C ASP A 84 0.38 -12.52 5.36
N ARG A 85 -0.75 -11.80 5.44
CA ARG A 85 -0.83 -10.37 5.14
C ARG A 85 -0.16 -9.50 6.20
N ASP A 86 0.01 -10.00 7.41
CA ASP A 86 0.57 -9.23 8.51
C ASP A 86 2.07 -8.96 8.34
N ILE A 87 2.73 -9.66 7.41
CA ILE A 87 4.15 -9.42 7.11
C ILE A 87 4.36 -8.15 6.29
N ILE A 88 3.33 -7.68 5.57
CA ILE A 88 3.44 -6.59 4.57
C ILE A 88 4.16 -5.35 5.13
N PRO A 89 3.80 -4.82 6.33
CA PRO A 89 4.46 -3.64 6.90
C PRO A 89 5.94 -3.81 7.22
N TRP A 90 6.43 -5.04 7.26
CA TRP A 90 7.80 -5.35 7.65
C TRP A 90 8.74 -5.52 6.47
N LEU A 91 8.23 -5.70 5.24
CA LEU A 91 9.05 -6.12 4.09
C LEU A 91 10.10 -5.09 3.63
N THR A 92 10.00 -3.84 4.07
CA THR A 92 10.97 -2.77 3.80
C THR A 92 12.08 -2.65 4.85
N TYR A 93 11.99 -3.38 5.96
CA TYR A 93 13.01 -3.35 7.01
C TYR A 93 14.37 -3.85 6.50
N PRO A 94 15.49 -3.26 6.94
CA PRO A 94 16.80 -3.54 6.36
C PRO A 94 17.37 -4.91 6.78
N PRO A 95 18.41 -5.41 6.09
CA PRO A 95 19.16 -6.58 6.55
C PRO A 95 19.63 -6.45 8.00
N GLY A 96 19.55 -7.55 8.77
CA GLY A 96 19.79 -7.57 10.22
C GLY A 96 18.50 -7.56 11.05
N THR A 97 17.34 -7.34 10.43
CA THR A 97 16.03 -7.42 11.09
C THR A 97 15.67 -8.86 11.47
N ARG A 98 15.16 -9.03 12.71
CA ARG A 98 14.55 -10.26 13.24
C ARG A 98 13.24 -9.90 13.92
N ILE A 99 12.19 -10.65 13.60
CA ILE A 99 10.83 -10.37 14.04
C ILE A 99 10.15 -11.68 14.44
N GLU A 100 9.46 -11.67 15.58
CA GLU A 100 8.68 -12.79 16.09
C GLU A 100 7.22 -12.39 16.25
N ARG A 101 6.31 -13.32 15.95
CA ARG A 101 4.86 -13.12 16.15
C ARG A 101 4.51 -13.46 17.60
N ALA A 102 4.10 -12.44 18.35
CA ALA A 102 3.51 -12.58 19.68
C ALA A 102 1.98 -12.52 19.61
N LYS A 103 1.32 -12.74 20.76
CA LYS A 103 -0.15 -12.60 20.89
C LYS A 103 -0.66 -11.21 20.52
N SER A 104 0.18 -10.18 20.67
CA SER A 104 -0.15 -8.80 20.35
C SER A 104 0.22 -8.39 18.93
N GLY A 105 0.67 -9.33 18.08
CA GLY A 105 1.22 -9.05 16.75
C GLY A 105 2.75 -9.21 16.70
N PHE A 106 3.34 -8.81 15.58
CA PHE A 106 4.77 -8.91 15.35
C PHE A 106 5.59 -7.95 16.23
N GLN A 107 6.71 -8.44 16.74
CA GLN A 107 7.66 -7.69 17.59
C GLN A 107 9.08 -7.85 17.05
N LEU A 108 9.82 -6.74 16.98
CA LEU A 108 11.25 -6.75 16.67
C LEU A 108 12.02 -7.39 17.82
N THR A 109 12.88 -8.36 17.50
CA THR A 109 13.78 -9.02 18.45
C THR A 109 15.25 -8.64 18.21
N SER A 110 15.53 -7.84 17.17
CA SER A 110 16.81 -7.19 16.94
C SER A 110 16.63 -5.68 16.80
N ASP A 111 17.75 -4.94 16.91
CA ASP A 111 17.83 -3.52 16.52
C ASP A 111 18.47 -3.44 15.12
N PRO A 112 17.66 -3.26 14.06
CA PRO A 112 18.16 -3.19 12.69
C PRO A 112 18.68 -1.78 12.33
N GLY A 113 18.72 -0.84 13.29
CA GLY A 113 19.05 0.55 13.05
C GLY A 113 17.82 1.41 12.77
N ALA A 114 17.99 2.42 11.90
CA ALA A 114 16.92 3.37 11.61
C ALA A 114 15.70 2.70 10.97
N PRO A 115 14.47 3.10 11.32
CA PRO A 115 13.27 2.59 10.68
C PRO A 115 13.26 2.95 9.19
N PRO A 116 12.61 2.13 8.34
CA PRO A 116 12.54 2.42 6.92
C PRO A 116 11.71 3.68 6.66
N SER A 117 12.09 4.46 5.64
CA SER A 117 11.33 5.64 5.18
C SER A 117 10.03 5.28 4.44
N VAL A 118 9.90 4.01 4.05
CA VAL A 118 8.74 3.43 3.38
C VAL A 118 8.21 2.28 4.21
N SER A 119 6.91 2.25 4.43
CA SER A 119 6.21 1.10 5.03
C SER A 119 5.06 0.70 4.12
N PHE A 120 5.01 -0.57 3.72
CA PHE A 120 3.87 -1.07 2.96
C PHE A 120 2.66 -1.26 3.88
N LEU A 121 1.47 -1.05 3.34
CA LEU A 121 0.22 -1.21 4.03
C LEU A 121 -0.63 -2.25 3.30
N PRO A 122 -1.65 -2.83 3.95
CA PRO A 122 -2.61 -3.68 3.25
C PRO A 122 -3.13 -3.00 1.98
N PRO A 123 -3.16 -3.70 0.83
CA PRO A 123 -3.62 -3.10 -0.42
C PRO A 123 -5.11 -2.75 -0.33
N VAL A 124 -5.51 -1.71 -1.05
CA VAL A 124 -6.91 -1.33 -1.18
C VAL A 124 -7.52 -2.13 -2.33
N GLY A 125 -8.50 -2.98 -2.03
CA GLY A 125 -9.26 -3.71 -3.04
C GLY A 125 -10.42 -2.90 -3.63
N PRO A 126 -11.12 -3.45 -4.63
CA PRO A 126 -12.35 -2.87 -5.14
C PRO A 126 -13.39 -2.67 -4.03
N GLY A 127 -14.03 -1.51 -3.99
CA GLY A 127 -15.02 -1.15 -2.98
C GLY A 127 -14.60 0.05 -2.13
N ASN A 128 -15.37 0.30 -1.08
CA ASN A 128 -15.20 1.47 -0.22
C ASN A 128 -14.03 1.28 0.75
N PHE A 129 -13.28 2.37 0.94
CA PHE A 129 -12.18 2.47 1.88
C PHE A 129 -12.32 3.78 2.66
N ARG A 130 -12.36 3.66 3.98
CA ARG A 130 -12.45 4.79 4.90
C ARG A 130 -11.08 5.44 5.08
N LEU A 131 -11.02 6.75 4.91
CA LEU A 131 -9.81 7.56 5.01
C LEU A 131 -9.72 8.26 6.37
N SER A 132 -10.85 8.76 6.88
CA SER A 132 -10.97 9.40 8.18
C SER A 132 -12.36 9.15 8.79
N ASP A 133 -12.71 9.87 9.85
CA ASP A 133 -14.07 9.83 10.39
C ASP A 133 -15.10 10.46 9.46
N ASN A 134 -14.70 11.42 8.63
CA ASN A 134 -15.60 12.07 7.69
C ASN A 134 -15.46 11.58 6.25
N PHE A 135 -14.30 11.10 5.81
CA PHE A 135 -14.08 10.78 4.39
C PHE A 135 -13.99 9.29 4.10
N GLU A 136 -14.65 8.87 3.02
CA GLU A 136 -14.41 7.61 2.35
C GLU A 136 -14.29 7.81 0.83
N LEU A 137 -13.55 6.91 0.17
CA LEU A 137 -13.51 6.79 -1.28
C LEU A 137 -13.78 5.34 -1.68
N ALA A 138 -14.10 5.10 -2.94
CA ALA A 138 -14.14 3.76 -3.51
C ALA A 138 -13.00 3.57 -4.50
N SER A 139 -12.34 2.42 -4.44
CA SER A 139 -11.44 1.99 -5.51
C SER A 139 -12.19 1.10 -6.48
N PRO A 140 -12.08 1.31 -7.81
CA PRO A 140 -12.64 0.38 -8.80
C PRO A 140 -11.77 -0.87 -8.96
N VAL A 141 -10.54 -0.86 -8.45
CA VAL A 141 -9.51 -1.87 -8.71
C VAL A 141 -8.68 -2.15 -7.46
N HIS A 142 -7.81 -3.16 -7.53
CA HIS A 142 -6.74 -3.31 -6.54
C HIS A 142 -5.66 -2.24 -6.73
N LEU A 143 -5.30 -1.58 -5.64
CA LEU A 143 -4.18 -0.63 -5.52
C LEU A 143 -3.27 -1.09 -4.39
N LEU A 144 -1.96 -1.09 -4.64
CA LEU A 144 -0.96 -1.25 -3.59
C LEU A 144 -0.98 -0.01 -2.70
N CYS A 145 -0.67 -0.17 -1.40
CA CYS A 145 -0.69 0.91 -0.44
C CYS A 145 0.62 0.98 0.35
N ARG A 146 1.11 2.19 0.60
CA ARG A 146 2.32 2.45 1.39
C ARG A 146 2.22 3.81 2.06
N PHE A 147 2.94 3.94 3.15
CA PHE A 147 3.25 5.21 3.77
C PHE A 147 4.71 5.56 3.46
N GLU A 148 4.94 6.77 2.96
CA GLU A 148 6.25 7.25 2.54
C GLU A 148 6.35 8.75 2.81
N THR A 149 7.36 9.17 3.58
CA THR A 149 7.64 10.58 3.87
C THR A 149 6.41 11.37 4.36
N GLY A 150 5.66 10.79 5.30
CA GLY A 150 4.50 11.47 5.90
C GLY A 150 3.20 11.37 5.11
N ARG A 151 3.20 10.72 3.93
CA ARG A 151 2.02 10.64 3.06
C ARG A 151 1.63 9.21 2.77
N PHE A 152 0.33 8.98 2.58
CA PHE A 152 -0.15 7.73 2.05
C PHE A 152 -0.13 7.75 0.52
N ILE A 153 0.20 6.60 -0.05
CA ILE A 153 0.32 6.43 -1.50
C ILE A 153 -0.42 5.16 -1.89
N LEU A 154 -1.35 5.30 -2.83
CA LEU A 154 -2.00 4.21 -3.55
C LEU A 154 -1.43 4.14 -4.96
N TRP A 155 -1.03 2.96 -5.43
CA TRP A 155 -0.48 2.86 -6.78
C TRP A 155 -0.69 1.50 -7.44
N ARG A 156 -0.57 1.53 -8.76
CA ARG A 156 -0.38 0.38 -9.65
C ARG A 156 0.23 0.88 -10.96
N ALA A 157 0.53 -0.03 -11.89
CA ALA A 157 0.88 0.38 -13.25
C ALA A 157 -0.21 1.29 -13.82
N GLY A 158 0.20 2.45 -14.36
CA GLY A 158 -0.68 3.45 -14.95
C GLY A 158 -1.03 4.63 -14.03
N ILE A 159 -1.02 4.46 -12.70
CA ILE A 159 -1.49 5.50 -11.76
C ILE A 159 -0.82 5.44 -10.38
N THR A 160 -0.46 6.62 -9.88
CA THR A 160 -0.07 6.88 -8.49
C THR A 160 -0.98 7.96 -7.90
N ILE A 161 -1.55 7.70 -6.72
CA ILE A 161 -2.41 8.62 -5.97
C ILE A 161 -1.75 8.83 -4.63
N THR A 162 -1.28 10.05 -4.35
CA THR A 162 -0.92 10.41 -2.97
C THR A 162 -2.14 10.99 -2.29
N TYR A 163 -2.38 10.64 -1.03
CA TYR A 163 -3.46 11.24 -0.26
C TYR A 163 -3.03 11.61 1.15
N ASP A 164 -3.71 12.62 1.68
CA ASP A 164 -3.62 13.07 3.05
C ASP A 164 -4.97 13.60 3.54
N VAL A 165 -5.25 13.45 4.84
CA VAL A 165 -6.42 14.06 5.48
C VAL A 165 -5.91 15.05 6.51
N VAL A 166 -6.22 16.32 6.29
CA VAL A 166 -5.70 17.44 7.06
C VAL A 166 -6.82 18.06 7.88
N ASP A 167 -6.62 18.16 9.18
CA ASP A 167 -7.48 18.90 10.10
C ASP A 167 -7.23 20.41 10.00
N HIS A 168 -8.31 21.20 10.10
CA HIS A 168 -8.30 22.66 10.11
C HIS A 168 -9.06 23.21 11.32
N GLU A 169 -8.67 24.39 11.81
CA GLU A 169 -9.29 24.97 13.00
C GLU A 169 -10.74 25.41 12.78
N SER A 170 -11.03 25.88 11.56
CA SER A 170 -12.34 26.41 11.15
C SER A 170 -13.17 25.35 10.43
N ALA A 171 -14.48 25.39 10.64
CA ALA A 171 -15.46 24.61 9.88
C ALA A 171 -16.04 25.40 8.68
N ASP A 172 -15.47 26.56 8.38
CA ASP A 172 -15.85 27.37 7.22
C ASP A 172 -15.29 26.77 5.93
N VAL A 173 -16.11 25.91 5.31
CA VAL A 173 -15.77 25.19 4.08
C VAL A 173 -15.55 26.16 2.90
N ASP A 174 -16.28 27.28 2.85
CA ASP A 174 -16.13 28.31 1.83
C ASP A 174 -14.74 28.95 1.91
N ALA A 175 -14.38 29.44 3.09
CA ALA A 175 -13.08 30.08 3.31
C ALA A 175 -11.91 29.13 3.03
N ALA A 176 -12.04 27.85 3.37
CA ALA A 176 -11.02 26.84 3.10
C ALA A 176 -10.81 26.60 1.59
N VAL A 177 -11.89 26.54 0.80
CA VAL A 177 -11.80 26.40 -0.67
C VAL A 177 -11.24 27.67 -1.33
N ASP A 178 -11.59 28.84 -0.81
CA ASP A 178 -11.04 30.11 -1.29
C ASP A 178 -9.54 30.22 -1.01
N GLN A 179 -9.09 29.77 0.16
CA GLN A 179 -7.66 29.68 0.49
C GLN A 179 -6.93 28.73 -0.48
N LEU A 180 -7.45 27.52 -0.68
CA LEU A 180 -6.88 26.54 -1.62
C LEU A 180 -6.77 27.11 -3.03
N THR A 181 -7.77 27.88 -3.46
CA THR A 181 -7.76 28.57 -4.75
C THR A 181 -6.62 29.58 -4.82
N ALA A 182 -6.45 30.40 -3.78
CA ALA A 182 -5.44 31.44 -3.74
C ALA A 182 -4.02 30.86 -3.73
N GLU A 183 -3.84 29.68 -3.13
CA GLU A 183 -2.58 28.94 -3.08
C GLU A 183 -2.33 28.12 -4.37
N ALA A 184 -3.35 27.90 -5.20
CA ALA A 184 -3.24 27.09 -6.40
C ALA A 184 -2.31 27.75 -7.45
N PRO A 185 -1.49 26.97 -8.17
CA PRO A 185 -0.54 27.52 -9.14
C PRO A 185 -1.24 28.34 -10.24
N PRO A 186 -0.63 29.45 -10.70
CA PRO A 186 -1.22 30.31 -11.73
C PRO A 186 -1.34 29.64 -13.10
N GLU A 187 -0.49 28.65 -13.40
CA GLU A 187 -0.48 27.89 -14.66
C GLU A 187 -1.48 26.72 -14.71
N ARG A 188 -2.29 26.55 -13.66
CA ARG A 188 -3.27 25.47 -13.59
C ARG A 188 -4.31 25.56 -14.70
N THR A 189 -4.84 24.41 -15.05
CA THR A 189 -5.84 24.22 -16.11
C THR A 189 -6.99 23.36 -15.58
N GLU A 190 -8.10 23.33 -16.31
CA GLU A 190 -9.25 22.47 -16.00
C GLU A 190 -9.71 22.61 -14.52
N GLU A 191 -9.73 23.85 -14.00
CA GLU A 191 -10.23 24.09 -12.64
C GLU A 191 -11.74 23.79 -12.58
N LEU A 192 -12.13 22.94 -11.62
CA LEU A 192 -13.50 22.57 -11.36
C LEU A 192 -13.83 22.76 -9.89
N ARG A 193 -15.01 23.30 -9.61
CA ARG A 193 -15.56 23.48 -8.27
C ARG A 193 -16.95 22.91 -8.21
N GLU A 194 -17.21 22.13 -7.16
CA GLU A 194 -18.48 21.45 -6.99
C GLU A 194 -18.92 21.52 -5.52
N GLN A 195 -20.23 21.62 -5.31
CA GLN A 195 -20.86 21.43 -4.01
C GLN A 195 -21.59 20.09 -4.04
N VAL A 196 -21.28 19.22 -3.08
CA VAL A 196 -21.92 17.90 -2.92
C VAL A 196 -22.45 17.79 -1.49
N GLY A 197 -23.74 18.06 -1.30
CA GLY A 197 -24.31 18.17 0.05
C GLY A 197 -23.64 19.29 0.84
N GLU A 198 -23.02 18.99 1.97
CA GLU A 198 -22.26 19.93 2.80
C GLU A 198 -20.75 19.98 2.44
N MET A 199 -20.28 19.07 1.59
CA MET A 199 -18.89 19.02 1.15
C MET A 199 -18.68 19.92 -0.07
N LYS A 200 -17.54 20.61 -0.12
CA LYS A 200 -17.06 21.26 -1.35
C LYS A 200 -15.87 20.52 -1.93
N LYS A 201 -15.83 20.47 -3.25
CA LYS A 201 -14.73 19.91 -4.01
C LYS A 201 -14.08 20.99 -4.87
N LEU A 202 -12.75 20.98 -4.93
CA LEU A 202 -11.93 21.76 -5.86
C LEU A 202 -10.98 20.80 -6.54
N SER A 203 -10.81 20.91 -7.85
CA SER A 203 -9.72 20.23 -8.55
C SER A 203 -9.15 21.07 -9.66
N TYR A 204 -7.89 20.81 -10.02
CA TYR A 204 -7.23 21.44 -11.15
C TYR A 204 -6.05 20.58 -11.63
N ARG A 205 -5.66 20.78 -12.89
CA ARG A 205 -4.52 20.08 -13.51
C ARG A 205 -3.32 21.00 -13.66
N THR A 206 -2.13 20.45 -13.44
CA THR A 206 -0.84 21.09 -13.72
C THR A 206 0.02 20.17 -14.59
N GLN A 207 0.89 20.76 -15.39
CA GLN A 207 1.92 19.99 -16.09
C GLN A 207 3.00 19.60 -15.07
N GLY A 208 3.41 18.33 -15.07
CA GLY A 208 4.60 17.91 -14.32
C GLY A 208 5.84 18.68 -14.79
N ASP A 209 6.84 18.79 -13.92
CA ASP A 209 8.11 19.46 -14.22
C ASP A 209 8.97 18.73 -15.30
N GLY A 210 8.44 17.66 -15.88
CA GLY A 210 9.08 16.86 -16.92
C GLY A 210 10.20 15.94 -16.43
N SER A 211 10.53 15.95 -15.13
CA SER A 211 11.63 15.15 -14.57
C SER A 211 11.34 13.64 -14.59
N GLU A 212 10.07 13.26 -14.50
CA GLU A 212 9.59 11.87 -14.51
C GLU A 212 8.79 11.49 -15.77
N GLY A 213 8.71 12.38 -16.78
CA GLY A 213 7.91 12.20 -18.00
C GLY A 213 6.74 13.18 -18.12
N PRO A 214 5.99 13.18 -19.24
CA PRO A 214 4.84 14.07 -19.45
C PRO A 214 3.62 13.58 -18.64
N HIS A 215 3.71 13.70 -17.32
CA HIS A 215 2.59 13.40 -16.44
C HIS A 215 1.80 14.68 -16.20
N THR A 216 0.51 14.64 -16.51
CA THR A 216 -0.42 15.63 -15.98
C THR A 216 -0.65 15.28 -14.51
N CYS A 217 -0.38 16.23 -13.63
CA CYS A 217 -0.73 16.12 -12.22
C CYS A 217 -2.14 16.66 -12.04
N TRP A 218 -3.00 15.90 -11.36
CA TRP A 218 -4.34 16.33 -11.04
C TRP A 218 -4.48 16.45 -9.51
N SER A 219 -4.55 17.69 -9.05
CA SER A 219 -4.75 18.02 -7.63
C SER A 219 -6.23 18.12 -7.34
N CYS A 220 -6.68 17.40 -6.32
CA CYS A 220 -8.09 17.29 -5.94
C CYS A 220 -8.24 17.48 -4.44
N PHE A 221 -9.19 18.31 -4.03
CA PHE A 221 -9.42 18.69 -2.64
C PHE A 221 -10.89 18.52 -2.32
N SER A 222 -11.20 17.79 -1.26
CA SER A 222 -12.56 17.73 -0.70
C SER A 222 -12.53 18.29 0.71
N VAL A 223 -13.39 19.26 1.00
CA VAL A 223 -13.44 19.95 2.29
C VAL A 223 -14.82 19.75 2.90
N PHE A 224 -14.85 19.28 4.14
CA PHE A 224 -16.08 19.09 4.90
C PHE A 224 -15.79 19.22 6.40
N ALA A 225 -16.65 19.95 7.10
CA ALA A 225 -16.46 20.30 8.50
C ALA A 225 -15.05 20.87 8.73
N LYS A 226 -14.28 20.27 9.64
CA LYS A 226 -12.91 20.66 9.98
C LYS A 226 -11.85 19.80 9.28
N GLU A 227 -12.23 18.97 8.31
CA GLU A 227 -11.27 18.11 7.59
C GLU A 227 -11.19 18.49 6.10
N ARG A 228 -10.00 18.30 5.54
CA ARG A 228 -9.71 18.38 4.11
C ARG A 228 -9.03 17.11 3.66
N LEU A 229 -9.64 16.39 2.72
CA LEU A 229 -8.96 15.36 1.95
C LEU A 229 -8.22 16.00 0.78
N GLU A 230 -6.92 15.71 0.67
CA GLU A 230 -6.07 16.09 -0.44
C GLU A 230 -5.68 14.86 -1.24
N LEU A 231 -5.90 14.87 -2.55
CA LEU A 231 -5.41 13.87 -3.48
C LEU A 231 -4.51 14.55 -4.52
N THR A 232 -3.37 13.93 -4.81
CA THR A 232 -2.61 14.22 -6.04
C THR A 232 -2.55 12.96 -6.87
N LEU A 233 -3.16 13.00 -8.06
CA LEU A 233 -3.19 11.90 -9.00
C LEU A 233 -2.17 12.15 -10.10
N ARG A 234 -1.30 11.16 -10.35
CA ARG A 234 -0.37 11.12 -11.46
C ARG A 234 -0.64 9.87 -12.27
N PHE A 235 -0.87 10.02 -13.56
CA PHE A 235 -1.15 8.90 -14.46
C PHE A 235 -0.26 8.97 -15.71
N SER A 236 0.02 7.80 -16.27
CA SER A 236 0.90 7.63 -17.44
C SER A 236 0.17 7.18 -18.70
N ASP A 237 -1.09 6.78 -18.57
CA ASP A 237 -1.94 6.30 -19.65
C ASP A 237 -3.42 6.56 -19.33
N THR A 238 -4.28 6.37 -20.33
CA THR A 238 -5.73 6.58 -20.23
C THR A 238 -6.39 5.66 -19.19
N ALA A 239 -5.92 4.43 -19.03
CA ALA A 239 -6.50 3.52 -18.04
C ALA A 239 -6.23 3.98 -16.61
N GLY A 240 -5.02 4.51 -16.36
CA GLY A 240 -4.68 5.19 -15.12
C GLY A 240 -5.55 6.41 -14.88
N GLU A 241 -5.73 7.26 -15.90
CA GLU A 241 -6.63 8.43 -15.82
C GLU A 241 -8.06 8.02 -15.48
N ASP A 242 -8.62 6.99 -16.13
CA ASP A 242 -9.96 6.46 -15.85
C ASP A 242 -10.11 5.96 -14.40
N ILE A 243 -9.09 5.28 -13.87
CA ILE A 243 -9.06 4.87 -12.46
C ILE A 243 -9.06 6.10 -11.55
N GLY A 244 -8.24 7.10 -11.87
CA GLY A 244 -8.15 8.34 -11.10
C GLY A 244 -9.48 9.10 -11.08
N GLN A 245 -10.15 9.18 -12.23
CA GLN A 245 -11.48 9.77 -12.36
C GLN A 245 -12.49 9.03 -11.47
N ALA A 246 -12.55 7.71 -11.57
CA ALA A 246 -13.47 6.91 -10.76
C ALA A 246 -13.21 7.05 -9.25
N VAL A 247 -11.94 7.09 -8.83
CA VAL A 247 -11.57 7.35 -7.43
C VAL A 247 -12.03 8.74 -7.00
N TRP A 248 -11.74 9.78 -7.78
CA TRP A 248 -12.12 11.15 -7.45
C TRP A 248 -13.64 11.34 -7.36
N GLU A 249 -14.40 10.78 -8.30
CA GLU A 249 -15.85 10.84 -8.32
C GLU A 249 -16.48 10.12 -7.12
N SER A 250 -15.82 9.07 -6.62
CA SER A 250 -16.34 8.26 -5.52
C SER A 250 -16.17 8.88 -4.13
N VAL A 251 -15.34 9.93 -3.99
CA VAL A 251 -15.10 10.62 -2.71
C VAL A 251 -16.41 11.14 -2.15
N ARG A 252 -16.71 10.76 -0.91
CA ARG A 252 -17.94 11.17 -0.21
C ARG A 252 -17.74 11.29 1.29
N ILE A 253 -18.65 12.01 1.91
CA ILE A 253 -18.74 12.12 3.36
C ILE A 253 -19.43 10.88 3.95
N ILE A 254 -18.92 10.39 5.08
CA ILE A 254 -19.56 9.33 5.85
C ILE A 254 -20.71 9.98 6.61
N ALA A 255 -21.95 9.61 6.29
CA ALA A 255 -23.11 10.12 7.00
C ALA A 255 -23.01 9.72 8.48
N THR A 256 -23.00 10.71 9.38
CA THR A 256 -23.23 10.49 10.80
C THR A 256 -24.69 10.08 10.99
N ALA A 257 -24.89 8.87 11.54
CA ALA A 257 -26.21 8.37 11.91
C ALA A 257 -26.83 9.16 13.06
#